data_AF-A0A659UGF0-F1
#
_entry.id   AF-A0A659UGF0-F1
#
_cell.length_a   1.000
_cell.length_b   1.000
_cell.length_c   1.000
_cell.angle_alpha   90.00
_cell.angle_beta   90.00
_cell.angle_gamma   90.00
#
_symmetry.space_group_name_H-M   'P 1'
#
loop_
_entity.id
_entity.type
_entity.pdbx_description
1 polymer ?
#
loop_
_entity_poly.entity_id
_entity_poly.type
_entity_poly.pdbx_seq_one_letter_code
_entity_poly.pdbx_strand_id
1 'polypeptide(L)' 'MFADDVLLQRGGGRVFVRRNGEKVEEQIDHVNAYDKVVSDFNAAMAGNGSPTVTGRDGLKSLKFAVAAREAARTGRSVQV' A
#
# COMPACT_ATOMS: atom_id res chain seq x y z
N MET A 1 12.15 -10.34 -0.52
CA MET A 1 11.75 -9.27 0.40
C MET A 1 10.74 -9.88 1.37
N PHE A 2 10.87 -9.57 2.66
CA PHE A 2 9.97 -10.03 3.72
C PHE A 2 9.50 -8.83 4.52
N ALA A 3 8.31 -8.90 5.09
CA ALA A 3 7.76 -7.81 5.88
C ALA A 3 7.02 -8.39 7.09
N ASP A 4 7.25 -7.80 8.26
CA ASP A 4 6.63 -8.17 9.53
C ASP A 4 5.85 -6.97 10.07
N ASP A 5 4.60 -7.18 10.47
CA ASP A 5 3.73 -6.17 11.12
C ASP A 5 3.51 -4.86 10.32
N VAL A 6 3.55 -4.94 8.99
CA VAL A 6 3.47 -3.76 8.09
C VAL A 6 2.04 -3.32 7.71
N LEU A 7 1.01 -4.04 8.16
CA LEU A 7 -0.39 -3.73 7.83
C LEU A 7 -1.10 -2.88 8.91
N LEU A 8 -0.37 -2.45 9.94
CA LEU A 8 -0.91 -1.59 10.99
C LEU A 8 -0.91 -0.11 10.58
N GLN A 9 -1.93 0.62 11.02
CA GLN A 9 -2.11 2.04 10.72
C GLN A 9 -1.08 2.95 11.42
N ARG A 10 -0.62 2.56 12.61
CA ARG A 10 0.29 3.34 13.47
C ARG A 10 1.75 3.36 12.98
N GLY A 11 2.08 2.66 11.89
CA GLY A 11 3.47 2.39 11.50
C GLY A 11 4.15 1.35 12.40
N GLY A 12 5.47 1.17 12.25
CA GLY A 12 6.28 0.30 13.12
C GLY A 12 6.59 -1.11 12.61
N GLY A 13 6.14 -1.47 11.40
CA GLY A 13 6.48 -2.76 10.78
C GLY A 13 7.91 -2.79 10.23
N ARG A 14 8.48 -3.97 10.07
CA ARG A 14 9.86 -4.16 9.62
C ARG A 14 9.91 -4.72 8.22
N VAL A 15 10.87 -4.26 7.42
CA VAL A 15 11.10 -4.75 6.06
C VAL A 15 12.50 -5.35 5.99
N PHE A 16 12.60 -6.52 5.36
CA PHE A 16 13.85 -7.22 5.18
C PHE A 16 14.09 -7.54 3.71
N VAL A 17 15.31 -7.29 3.24
CA VAL A 17 15.76 -7.64 1.90
C VAL A 17 16.75 -8.80 2.01
N ARG A 18 16.70 -9.72 1.04
CA ARG A 18 17.70 -10.79 0.95
C ARG A 18 18.81 -10.33 0.00
N ARG A 19 20.03 -10.16 0.51
CA ARG A 19 21.24 -9.81 -0.27
C ARG A 19 22.29 -10.88 -0.04
N ASN A 20 22.80 -11.48 -1.12
CA ASN A 20 23.84 -12.52 -1.07
C ASN A 20 23.54 -13.70 -0.13
N GLY A 21 22.27 -14.08 -0.01
CA GLY A 21 21.82 -15.16 0.89
C GLY A 21 21.48 -14.72 2.30
N GLU A 22 21.89 -13.52 2.73
CA GLU A 22 21.61 -12.96 4.05
C GLU A 22 20.33 -12.13 4.08
N LYS A 23 19.60 -12.18 5.20
CA LYS A 23 18.41 -11.35 5.46
C LYS A 23 18.86 -10.09 6.21
N VAL A 24 18.76 -8.94 5.55
CA VAL A 24 19.14 -7.63 6.11
C VAL A 24 17.86 -6.81 6.35
N GLU A 25 17.73 -6.23 7.54
CA GLU A 25 16.64 -5.30 7.85
C GLU A 25 16.94 -3.93 7.24
N GLU A 26 15.96 -3.36 6.54
CA GLU A 26 16.04 -2.00 6.00
C GLU A 26 15.52 -1.01 7.04
N GLN A 27 16.28 0.07 7.26
CA GLN A 27 15.84 1.15 8.14
C GLN A 27 14.72 1.96 7.47
N ILE A 28 13.57 2.05 8.13
CA ILE A 28 12.41 2.80 7.66
C ILE A 28 12.02 3.83 8.72
N ASP A 29 11.97 5.09 8.33
CA ASP A 29 11.38 6.14 9.16
C ASP A 29 9.86 5.97 9.17
N HIS A 30 9.33 5.63 10.34
CA HIS A 30 7.90 5.43 10.50
C HIS A 30 7.18 6.75 10.66
N VAL A 31 6.13 6.92 9.86
CA VAL A 31 5.14 7.97 10.02
C VAL A 31 3.76 7.33 10.22
N ASN A 32 2.89 8.01 10.94
CA ASN A 32 1.49 7.63 10.97
C ASN A 32 0.91 7.78 9.56
N ALA A 33 0.32 6.71 9.03
CA ALA A 33 -0.18 6.68 7.67
C ALA A 33 -1.32 7.71 7.46
N TYR A 34 -2.17 7.95 8.46
CA TYR A 34 -3.26 8.91 8.35
C TYR A 34 -2.76 10.34 8.29
N ASP A 35 -1.84 10.71 9.18
CA ASP A 35 -1.28 12.06 9.23
C ASP A 35 -0.61 12.41 7.90
N LYS A 36 0.14 11.44 7.33
CA LYS A 36 0.73 11.58 6.01
C LYS A 36 -0.32 11.77 4.91
N VAL A 37 -1.33 10.90 4.83
CA VAL A 37 -2.32 10.95 3.75
C VAL A 37 -3.14 12.24 3.79
N VAL A 38 -3.52 12.72 4.97
CA VAL A 38 -4.25 13.98 5.12
C VAL A 38 -3.37 15.18 4.74
N SER A 39 -2.10 15.19 5.16
CA SER A 39 -1.15 16.23 4.80
C SER A 39 -0.93 16.32 3.28
N ASP A 40 -0.65 15.18 2.64
CA ASP A 40 -0.44 15.11 1.19
C ASP A 40 -1.69 15.55 0.41
N PHE A 41 -2.88 15.19 0.89
CA PHE A 41 -4.14 15.62 0.28
C PHE A 41 -4.34 17.13 0.36
N ASN A 42 -4.11 17.73 1.53
CA ASN A 42 -4.20 19.18 1.72
C ASN A 42 -3.18 19.94 0.86
N ALA A 43 -1.96 19.42 0.73
CA ALA A 43 -0.95 19.99 -0.15
C ALA A 43 -1.41 19.96 -1.62
N ALA A 44 -1.95 18.83 -2.08
CA ALA A 44 -2.47 18.71 -3.44
C ALA A 44 -3.64 19.68 -3.71
N MET A 45 -4.54 19.87 -2.73
CA MET A 45 -5.62 20.87 -2.82
C MET A 45 -5.10 22.30 -2.95
N ALA A 46 -3.94 22.61 -2.35
CA ALA A 46 -3.26 23.89 -2.49
C ALA A 46 -2.43 24.02 -3.79
N GLY A 47 -2.50 23.04 -4.70
CA GLY A 47 -1.72 23.02 -5.95
C GLY A 47 -0.29 22.49 -5.79
N ASN A 48 0.06 21.95 -4.62
CA ASN A 48 1.39 21.46 -4.30
C ASN A 48 1.43 19.93 -4.35
N GLY A 49 1.88 19.37 -5.48
CA GLY A 49 2.06 17.93 -5.65
C GLY A 49 0.76 17.17 -5.92
N SER A 50 0.68 15.93 -5.44
CA SER A 50 -0.44 15.02 -5.65
C SER A 50 -0.77 14.27 -4.35
N PRO A 51 -2.03 13.84 -4.14
CA PRO A 51 -2.36 13.05 -2.97
C PRO A 51 -1.58 11.73 -2.97
N THR A 52 -1.37 11.13 -1.80
CA THR A 52 -0.67 9.84 -1.64
C THR A 52 -1.29 8.74 -2.51
N VAL A 53 -2.62 8.77 -2.67
CA VAL A 53 -3.39 7.85 -3.52
C VAL A 53 -4.38 8.68 -4.33
N THR A 54 -4.40 8.48 -5.64
CA THR A 54 -5.35 9.19 -6.52
C THR A 54 -6.65 8.41 -6.67
N GLY A 55 -7.68 9.05 -7.22
CA GLY A 55 -8.92 8.33 -7.60
C GLY A 55 -8.69 7.22 -8.63
N ARG A 56 -7.68 7.34 -9.51
CA ARG A 56 -7.34 6.29 -10.48
C ARG A 56 -6.76 5.06 -9.81
N ASP A 57 -6.00 5.24 -8.74
CA ASP A 57 -5.44 4.14 -7.97
C ASP A 57 -6.55 3.42 -7.20
N GLY A 58 -7.47 4.16 -6.59
CA GLY A 58 -8.68 3.60 -5.98
C GLY A 58 -9.52 2.79 -6.97
N LEU A 59 -9.69 3.27 -8.20
CA LEU A 59 -10.42 2.54 -9.25
C LEU A 59 -9.73 1.22 -9.61
N LYS A 60 -8.40 1.17 -9.68
CA LYS A 60 -7.65 -0.08 -9.93
C LYS A 60 -7.84 -1.06 -8.77
N SER A 61 -7.73 -0.59 -7.52
CA SER A 61 -7.98 -1.42 -6.34
C SER A 61 -9.41 -1.98 -6.31
N LEU A 62 -10.40 -1.17 -6.69
CA LEU A 62 -11.78 -1.61 -6.77
C LEU A 62 -11.99 -2.69 -7.85
N LYS A 63 -11.40 -2.53 -9.04
CA LYS A 63 -11.44 -3.56 -10.09
C LYS A 63 -10.88 -4.89 -9.59
N PHE A 64 -9.74 -4.84 -8.89
CA PHE A 64 -9.15 -6.04 -8.30
C PHE A 64 -10.07 -6.68 -7.26
N ALA A 65 -10.67 -5.88 -6.36
CA ALA A 65 -11.60 -6.39 -5.36
C ALA A 65 -12.84 -7.07 -5.96
N VAL A 66 -13.40 -6.50 -7.04
CA VAL A 66 -14.54 -7.11 -7.75
C VAL A 66 -14.14 -8.43 -8.42
N ALA A 67 -12.98 -8.48 -9.09
CA ALA A 67 -12.47 -9.70 -9.70
C ALA A 67 -12.17 -10.79 -8.68
N ALA A 68 -11.55 -10.44 -7.55
CA ALA A 68 -11.27 -11.38 -6.46
C ALA A 68 -12.56 -11.96 -5.86
N ARG A 69 -13.60 -11.12 -5.69
CA ARG A 69 -14.92 -11.57 -5.24
C ARG A 69 -15.55 -12.58 -6.22
N GLU A 70 -15.47 -12.31 -7.52
CA GLU A 70 -16.00 -13.21 -8.55
C GLU A 70 -15.20 -14.52 -8.63
N ALA A 71 -13.88 -14.46 -8.51
CA ALA A 71 -13.01 -15.62 -8.47
C ALA A 71 -13.34 -16.53 -7.28
N ALA A 72 -13.53 -15.95 -6.09
CA ALA A 72 -13.93 -16.69 -4.89
C ALA A 72 -15.30 -17.35 -5.04
N ARG A 73 -16.26 -16.68 -5.70
CA ARG A 73 -17.61 -17.20 -5.92
C ARG A 73 -17.66 -18.34 -6.93
N THR A 74 -16.80 -18.30 -7.95
CA THR A 74 -16.84 -19.22 -9.10
C THR A 74 -15.78 -20.31 -9.06
N GLY A 75 -14.75 -20.16 -8.21
CA GLY A 75 -13.56 -21.02 -8.20
C GLY A 75 -12.70 -20.88 -9.47
N ARG A 76 -12.85 -19.81 -10.25
CA ARG A 76 -12.15 -19.59 -11.52
C ARG A 76 -11.27 -18.35 -11.45
N SER A 77 -10.22 -18.31 -12.27
CA SER A 77 -9.44 -17.09 -12.48
C SER A 77 -10.26 -16.04 -13.23
N VAL A 78 -10.15 -14.78 -12.81
CA VAL A 78 -10.85 -13.62 -13.40
C VAL A 78 -9.81 -12.57 -13.79
N GLN A 79 -9.89 -12.06 -15.02
CA GLN A 79 -8.99 -11.01 -15.51
C GLN A 79 -9.33 -9.65 -14.89
N VAL A 80 -8.29 -8.85 -14.62
CA VAL A 80 -8.38 -7.48 -14.08
C VAL A 80 -7.93 -6.46 -15.10
#